data_AF-A0A422ZRY8-F1
#
_entry.id   AF-A0A422ZRY8-F1
#
_cell.length_a   1.000
_cell.length_b   1.000
_cell.length_c   1.000
_cell.angle_alpha   90.00
_cell.angle_beta   90.00
_cell.angle_gamma   90.00
#
_symmetry.space_group_name_H-M   'P 1'
#
loop_
_entity.id
_entity.type
_entity.pdbx_description
1 polymer ?
#
loop_
_entity_poly.entity_id
_entity_poly.type
_entity_poly.pdbx_seq_one_letter_code
_entity_poly.pdbx_strand_id
1 'polypeptide(L)'
;MAYARQNVVFEESIEIGFNNRNKKVRVSKKLKPLAIIKLSEPSPPLTPDEQSIINSMNGVTWKPRQKYAGFKFNREPLQWEALGFISEHHYSHWLYFQQLSNEQYQGYDVDFMDVGNNGISD
;
A
#
# COMPACT_ATOMS: atom_id res chain seq x y z
N MET A 1 -3.98 -27.62 0.72
CA MET A 1 -4.09 -26.85 -0.55
C MET A 1 -3.56 -25.45 -0.30
N ALA A 2 -2.47 -25.07 -0.94
CA ALA A 2 -1.88 -23.72 -0.80
C ALA A 2 -2.46 -22.80 -1.88
N TYR A 3 -3.39 -21.92 -1.49
CA TYR A 3 -3.98 -20.93 -2.38
C TYR A 3 -3.10 -19.69 -2.43
N ALA A 4 -2.06 -19.72 -3.27
CA ALA A 4 -1.26 -18.54 -3.53
C ALA A 4 -2.06 -17.55 -4.39
N ARG A 5 -2.09 -16.28 -3.96
CA ARG A 5 -2.51 -15.08 -4.72
C ARG A 5 -4.01 -14.79 -4.78
N GLN A 6 -4.60 -14.44 -3.63
CA GLN A 6 -5.75 -13.53 -3.68
C GLN A 6 -5.16 -12.13 -3.90
N ASN A 7 -5.24 -11.66 -5.14
CA ASN A 7 -5.00 -10.26 -5.43
C ASN A 7 -6.19 -9.51 -4.85
N VAL A 8 -5.97 -8.47 -4.06
CA VAL A 8 -7.00 -7.46 -3.80
C VAL A 8 -7.42 -6.91 -5.17
N VAL A 9 -8.55 -7.39 -5.67
CA VAL A 9 -9.13 -7.01 -6.95
C VAL A 9 -10.16 -5.94 -6.66
N PHE A 10 -9.90 -4.72 -7.12
CA PHE A 10 -10.93 -3.68 -7.14
C PHE A 10 -11.81 -3.90 -8.36
N GLU A 11 -13.11 -3.94 -8.12
CA GLU A 11 -14.12 -4.20 -9.14
C GLU A 11 -14.75 -2.87 -9.57
N GLU A 12 -14.34 -2.35 -10.71
CA GLU A 12 -15.04 -1.26 -11.38
C GLU A 12 -15.87 -1.86 -12.52
N SER A 13 -17.19 -1.65 -12.47
CA SER A 13 -18.08 -2.02 -13.57
C SER A 13 -18.06 -0.92 -14.62
N ILE A 14 -17.55 -1.23 -15.82
CA ILE A 14 -17.55 -0.30 -16.96
C ILE A 14 -18.68 -0.73 -17.91
N GLU A 15 -19.49 0.22 -18.35
CA GLU A 15 -20.53 -0.02 -19.36
C GLU A 15 -19.95 0.22 -20.76
N ILE A 16 -19.74 -0.86 -21.51
CA ILE A 16 -19.25 -0.79 -22.89
C ILE A 16 -20.45 -1.01 -23.81
N GLY A 17 -20.92 0.07 -24.44
CA GLY A 17 -22.02 0.03 -25.40
C GLY A 17 -21.52 -0.15 -26.83
N PHE A 18 -21.78 -1.31 -27.43
CA PHE A 18 -21.84 -1.46 -28.89
C PHE A 18 -23.09 -2.27 -29.23
N ASN A 19 -23.97 -1.71 -30.06
CA ASN A 19 -25.29 -2.25 -30.44
C ASN A 19 -26.34 -2.40 -29.32
N ASN A 20 -26.62 -1.35 -28.54
CA ASN A 20 -27.76 -1.27 -27.60
C ASN A 20 -27.86 -2.41 -26.54
N ARG A 21 -26.78 -3.15 -26.30
CA ARG A 21 -26.69 -4.17 -25.24
C ARG A 21 -25.61 -3.76 -24.25
N ASN A 22 -26.00 -3.13 -23.14
CA ASN A 22 -25.08 -2.80 -22.06
C ASN A 22 -24.61 -4.10 -21.37
N LYS A 23 -23.41 -4.59 -21.71
CA LYS A 23 -22.78 -5.70 -21.00
C LYS A 23 -21.89 -5.12 -19.91
N LYS A 24 -22.25 -5.33 -18.64
CA LYS A 24 -21.39 -5.01 -17.50
C LYS A 24 -20.20 -5.97 -17.51
N VAL A 25 -19.04 -5.49 -17.96
CA VAL A 25 -17.79 -6.27 -17.93
C VAL A 25 -17.05 -5.93 -16.64
N ARG A 26 -16.88 -6.93 -15.77
CA ARG A 26 -16.10 -6.81 -14.54
C ARG A 26 -14.62 -6.89 -14.91
N VAL A 27 -13.95 -5.74 -14.99
CA VAL A 27 -12.50 -5.71 -15.23
C VAL A 27 -11.82 -5.78 -13.88
N SER A 28 -11.24 -6.95 -13.55
CA SER A 28 -10.46 -7.11 -12.33
C SER A 28 -9.16 -6.30 -12.44
N LYS A 29 -9.12 -5.08 -11.89
CA LYS A 29 -7.88 -4.32 -11.78
C LYS A 29 -7.10 -4.89 -10.59
N LYS A 30 -6.06 -5.67 -10.89
CA LYS A 30 -5.11 -6.12 -9.86
C LYS A 30 -4.37 -4.89 -9.32
N LEU A 31 -4.25 -4.80 -7.99
CA LEU A 31 -3.38 -3.80 -7.37
C LEU A 31 -1.96 -3.94 -7.91
N LYS A 32 -1.34 -2.80 -8.23
CA LYS A 32 0.08 -2.77 -8.57
C LYS A 32 0.90 -3.21 -7.35
N PRO A 33 1.99 -3.98 -7.52
CA PRO A 33 2.85 -4.33 -6.41
C PRO A 33 3.42 -3.07 -5.77
N LEU A 34 3.58 -3.07 -4.44
CA LEU A 34 4.19 -1.96 -3.73
C LEU A 34 5.64 -1.81 -4.19
N ALA A 35 6.01 -0.61 -4.62
CA ALA A 35 7.34 -0.32 -5.15
C ALA A 35 7.90 0.96 -4.54
N ILE A 36 9.18 0.93 -4.21
CA ILE A 36 9.94 2.08 -3.72
C ILE A 36 10.41 2.90 -4.91
N ILE A 37 9.95 4.14 -4.98
CA ILE A 37 10.39 5.14 -5.96
C ILE A 37 11.43 6.02 -5.28
N LYS A 38 12.66 6.00 -5.78
CA LYS A 38 13.72 6.90 -5.32
C LYS A 38 13.41 8.32 -5.77
N LEU A 39 13.43 9.25 -4.83
CA LEU A 39 13.32 10.67 -5.09
C LEU A 39 14.72 11.24 -5.20
N SER A 40 14.99 11.90 -6.33
CA SER A 40 16.24 12.61 -6.56
C SER A 40 15.94 14.04 -6.92
N GLU A 41 16.61 14.97 -6.26
CA GLU A 41 16.55 16.38 -6.61
C GLU A 41 17.77 16.76 -7.45
N PRO A 42 17.57 17.53 -8.53
CA PRO A 42 18.69 18.07 -9.30
C PRO A 42 19.46 19.08 -8.45
N SER A 43 20.76 19.23 -8.74
CA SER A 43 21.53 20.35 -8.21
C SER A 43 20.91 21.67 -8.66
N PRO A 44 20.99 22.75 -7.84
CA PRO A 44 20.65 24.08 -8.31
C PRO A 44 21.46 24.42 -9.57
N PRO A 45 20.87 25.16 -10.52
CA PRO A 45 21.58 25.63 -11.70
C PRO A 45 22.70 26.59 -11.28
N LEU A 46 23.75 26.66 -12.09
CA LEU A 46 24.83 27.62 -11.89
C LEU A 46 24.30 29.04 -12.00
N THR A 47 24.83 29.93 -11.17
CA THR A 47 24.61 31.37 -11.34
C THR A 47 25.32 31.86 -12.61
N PRO A 48 24.87 32.98 -13.22
CA PRO A 48 25.48 33.52 -14.43
C PRO A 48 26.99 33.77 -14.30
N ASP A 49 27.43 34.23 -13.12
CA ASP A 49 28.84 34.48 -12.83
C ASP A 49 29.64 33.18 -12.82
N GLU A 50 29.15 32.13 -12.14
CA GLU A 50 29.79 30.80 -12.13
C GLU A 50 29.84 30.17 -13.53
N GLN A 51 28.77 30.34 -14.31
CA GLN A 51 28.72 29.86 -15.68
C GLN A 51 29.75 30.56 -16.57
N SER A 52 29.95 31.88 -16.39
CA SER A 52 30.96 32.65 -17.13
C SER A 52 32.38 32.17 -16.82
N ILE A 53 32.66 31.86 -15.55
CA ILE A 53 33.95 31.33 -15.10
C ILE A 53 34.21 29.96 -15.71
N ILE A 54 33.22 29.07 -15.71
CA ILE A 54 33.34 27.73 -16.31
C ILE A 54 33.57 27.82 -17.83
N ASN A 55 32.83 28.69 -18.52
CA ASN A 55 32.98 28.86 -19.97
C ASN A 55 34.35 29.43 -20.38
N SER A 56 35.03 30.15 -19.47
CA SER A 56 36.39 30.68 -19.71
C SER A 56 37.50 29.63 -19.57
N MET A 57 37.22 28.50 -18.91
CA MET A 57 38.18 27.41 -18.75
C MET A 57 38.00 26.36 -19.84
N ASN A 58 39.05 26.07 -20.59
CA ASN A 58 38.98 25.07 -21.65
C ASN A 58 38.94 23.65 -21.07
N GLY A 59 37.96 22.83 -21.48
CA GLY A 59 37.80 21.44 -21.05
C GLY A 59 37.08 21.23 -19.71
N VAL A 60 36.53 22.26 -19.08
CA VAL A 60 35.76 22.14 -17.83
C VAL A 60 34.27 22.15 -18.14
N THR A 61 33.53 21.16 -17.63
CA THR A 61 32.06 21.06 -17.80
C THR A 61 31.35 20.88 -16.46
N TRP A 62 30.26 21.62 -16.26
CA TRP A 62 29.39 21.41 -15.11
C TRP A 62 28.51 20.18 -15.31
N LYS A 63 28.56 19.25 -14.34
CA LYS A 63 27.66 18.11 -14.27
C LYS A 63 26.84 18.19 -12.99
N PRO A 64 25.54 18.53 -13.04
CA PRO A 64 24.72 18.57 -11.85
C PRO A 64 24.67 17.17 -11.23
N ARG A 65 24.95 17.09 -9.92
CA ARG A 65 24.80 15.85 -9.16
C ARG A 65 23.34 15.67 -8.77
N GLN A 66 22.81 14.46 -8.93
CA GLN A 66 21.53 14.09 -8.34
C GLN A 66 21.75 13.84 -6.85
N LYS A 67 21.08 14.61 -6.00
CA LYS A 67 21.07 14.37 -4.56
C LYS A 67 19.93 13.41 -4.24
N TYR A 68 20.19 12.42 -3.39
CA TYR A 68 19.16 11.55 -2.87
C TYR A 68 18.28 12.35 -1.92
N ALA A 69 17.03 12.59 -2.31
CA ALA A 69 16.06 13.35 -1.53
C ALA A 69 15.19 12.43 -0.64
N GLY A 70 15.28 11.12 -0.83
CA GLY A 70 14.53 10.12 -0.07
C GLY A 70 13.84 9.12 -0.99
N PHE A 71 12.76 8.52 -0.50
CA PHE A 71 11.94 7.62 -1.27
C PHE A 71 10.46 7.85 -0.99
N LYS A 72 9.63 7.49 -1.95
CA LYS A 72 8.18 7.38 -1.78
C LYS A 72 7.70 6.06 -2.32
N PHE A 73 6.60 5.55 -1.80
CA PHE A 73 5.95 4.39 -2.40
C PHE A 73 5.10 4.82 -3.61
N ASN A 74 4.93 3.91 -4.56
CA ASN A 74 4.07 4.12 -5.73
C ASN A 74 2.57 4.21 -5.39
N ARG A 75 2.19 3.63 -4.25
CA ARG A 75 0.87 3.72 -3.62
C ARG A 75 1.07 3.60 -2.11
N GLU A 76 0.03 3.89 -1.34
CA GLU A 76 0.08 3.64 0.10
C GLU A 76 0.27 2.14 0.37
N PRO A 77 1.18 1.79 1.29
CA PRO A 77 1.36 0.40 1.70
C PRO A 77 0.10 -0.09 2.41
N LEU A 78 -0.32 -1.31 2.08
CA LEU A 78 -1.38 -1.97 2.86
C LEU A 78 -0.82 -2.32 4.25
N GLN A 79 -1.70 -2.48 5.24
CA GLN A 79 -1.29 -2.78 6.61
C GLN A 79 -0.35 -3.99 6.70
N TRP A 80 -0.66 -5.07 5.99
CA TRP A 80 0.19 -6.27 5.96
C TRP A 80 1.56 -6.03 5.28
N GLU A 81 1.60 -5.18 4.25
CA GLU A 81 2.85 -4.80 3.58
C GLU A 81 3.72 -3.92 4.48
N ALA A 82 3.11 -2.97 5.19
CA ALA A 82 3.77 -2.09 6.13
C ALA A 82 4.35 -2.86 7.34
N LEU A 83 3.68 -3.92 7.77
CA LEU A 83 4.13 -4.82 8.82
C LEU A 83 5.21 -5.83 8.34
N GLY A 84 5.56 -5.82 7.06
CA GLY A 84 6.63 -6.67 6.51
C GLY A 84 6.21 -8.12 6.23
N PHE A 85 4.90 -8.40 6.15
CA PHE A 85 4.44 -9.74 5.76
C PHE A 85 4.65 -9.99 4.26
N ILE A 86 5.08 -11.21 3.92
CA ILE A 86 5.37 -11.64 2.54
C ILE A 86 4.10 -11.62 1.66
N SER A 87 2.94 -11.85 2.27
CA SER A 87 1.66 -11.82 1.58
C SER A 87 0.53 -11.53 2.55
N GLU A 88 -0.60 -11.07 2.01
CA GLU A 88 -1.86 -10.93 2.75
C GLU A 88 -2.25 -12.23 3.48
N HIS A 89 -2.06 -13.38 2.83
CA HIS A 89 -2.30 -14.69 3.44
C HIS A 89 -1.41 -14.93 4.65
N HIS A 90 -0.14 -14.59 4.59
CA HIS A 90 0.75 -14.78 5.73
C HIS A 90 0.27 -13.94 6.92
N TYR A 91 -0.19 -12.72 6.66
CA TYR A 91 -0.77 -11.85 7.68
C TYR A 91 -2.10 -12.40 8.24
N SER A 92 -3.00 -12.88 7.40
CA SER A 92 -4.29 -13.42 7.84
C SER A 92 -4.13 -14.69 8.69
N HIS A 93 -3.22 -15.59 8.32
CA HIS A 93 -2.92 -16.77 9.13
C HIS A 93 -2.24 -16.39 10.45
N TRP A 94 -1.39 -15.37 10.47
CA TRP A 94 -0.80 -14.86 11.70
C TRP A 94 -1.88 -14.30 12.64
N LEU A 95 -2.81 -13.49 12.13
CA LEU A 95 -3.95 -12.99 12.92
C LEU A 95 -4.80 -14.13 13.48
N TYR A 96 -5.11 -15.13 12.65
CA TYR A 96 -5.87 -16.31 13.07
C TYR A 96 -5.14 -17.11 14.16
N PHE A 97 -3.82 -17.28 14.03
CA PHE A 97 -3.02 -17.93 15.06
C PHE A 97 -3.05 -17.17 16.38
N GLN A 98 -2.95 -15.83 16.34
CA GLN A 98 -3.05 -14.99 17.54
C GLN A 98 -4.43 -15.13 18.23
N GLN A 99 -5.50 -15.26 17.45
CA GLN A 99 -6.84 -15.52 18.00
C GLN A 99 -6.90 -16.88 18.72
N LEU A 100 -6.30 -17.93 18.14
CA LEU A 100 -6.28 -19.26 18.75
C LEU A 100 -5.40 -19.32 20.01
N SER A 101 -4.29 -18.57 20.05
CA SER A 101 -3.41 -18.52 21.22
C SER A 101 -3.96 -17.69 22.38
N ASN A 102 -5.00 -16.90 22.14
CA ASN A 102 -5.67 -16.12 23.17
C ASN A 102 -6.81 -16.94 23.79
N GLU A 103 -6.59 -17.56 24.95
CA GLU A 103 -7.61 -18.32 25.70
C GLU A 103 -8.85 -17.47 26.01
N GLN A 104 -8.70 -16.15 26.17
CA GLN A 104 -9.81 -15.22 26.40
C GLN A 104 -10.76 -15.11 25.20
N TYR A 105 -10.27 -15.34 23.97
CA TYR A 105 -11.08 -15.23 22.74
C TYR A 105 -11.99 -16.45 22.52
N GLN A 106 -11.68 -17.59 23.16
CA GLN A 106 -12.56 -18.78 23.19
C GLN A 106 -13.71 -18.63 24.22
N GLY A 107 -13.74 -17.53 25.01
CA GLY A 107 -14.74 -17.28 26.06
C GLY A 107 -15.63 -16.06 25.84
N TYR A 108 -15.34 -15.18 24.87
CA TYR A 108 -16.13 -13.95 24.66
C TYR A 108 -17.46 -14.13 23.93
N ASP A 109 -17.82 -15.36 23.54
CA ASP A 109 -19.19 -15.69 23.09
C ASP A 109 -20.12 -16.08 24.25
N VAL A 110 -19.65 -16.04 25.51
CA VAL A 110 -20.45 -16.47 26.68
C VAL A 110 -20.91 -15.31 27.59
N ASP A 111 -20.37 -14.10 27.46
CA ASP A 111 -20.68 -13.00 28.40
C ASP A 111 -21.83 -12.06 27.96
N PHE A 112 -22.52 -12.33 26.85
CA PHE A 112 -23.78 -11.63 26.51
C PHE A 112 -25.04 -12.38 26.95
N MET A 113 -24.91 -13.54 27.60
CA MET A 113 -26.05 -14.31 28.11
C MET A 113 -26.36 -14.07 29.60
N ASP A 114 -25.60 -13.21 30.29
CA ASP A 114 -25.85 -12.85 31.70
C ASP A 114 -26.17 -11.35 31.90
N VAL A 115 -26.67 -10.68 30.86
CA VAL A 115 -27.33 -9.36 30.98
C VAL A 115 -28.84 -9.57 30.95
N GLY A 116 -29.33 -10.38 31.88
CA GLY A 116 -30.74 -10.69 31.96
C GLY A 116 -31.05 -11.56 33.16
N ASN A 117 -30.96 -10.99 34.37
CA ASN A 117 -32.05 -10.99 35.36
C ASN A 117 -31.52 -10.67 36.78
N ASN A 118 -31.00 -9.47 37.02
CA ASN A 118 -31.13 -8.86 38.34
C ASN A 118 -32.35 -7.93 38.29
N GLY A 119 -33.52 -8.55 38.26
CA GLY A 119 -34.77 -7.89 38.61
C GLY A 119 -34.60 -7.26 39.98
N ILE A 120 -34.76 -5.94 40.02
CA ILE A 120 -35.04 -5.21 41.25
C ILE A 120 -36.32 -5.84 41.82
N SER A 121 -36.21 -6.53 42.95
CA SER A 121 -37.34 -6.92 43.77
C SER A 121 -37.22 -6.20 45.12
N ASP A 122 -38.27 -5.42 45.39
CA ASP A 122 -38.67 -4.62 46.57
C ASP A 122 -37.78 -4.68 47.83
#